data_AF-A0A9Q8VAN7-F1
#
_entry.id   AF-A0A9Q8VAN7-F1
#
_cell.length_a   1.000
_cell.length_b   1.000
_cell.length_c   1.000
_cell.angle_alpha   90.00
_cell.angle_beta   90.00
_cell.angle_gamma   90.00
#
_symmetry.space_group_name_H-M   'P 1'
#
loop_
_entity.id
_entity.type
_entity.pdbx_description
1 polymer ?
#
loop_
_entity_poly.entity_id
_entity_poly.type
_entity_poly.pdbx_seq_one_letter_code
_entity_poly.pdbx_strand_id
1 'polypeptide(L)'
;MASEPKTKLLWNAENIKDIAESVGIASLNDEAQKALQQDVEFRVGQILVEALRLMRAARRTTMTVQDVSLALRVLDVEPLFGYDSTRPLRYGEASLGPGQPLFYIEDEEVDFEKLINAPLPKVPRDMNFTAHWLAIEGVQPSIPQNPTTADSRSQELLPKGPGANPALNALAGNDNISIKPSVKHIVSKELILYFDKIQAAVLDDNPDEEVVRLRHAALGSVRDDPGLHQLVPYFINFVMDRVTHHLDDTFTLKQMMELTNALIENKSLFLDPYASSLSAPALTCLMARKLGSDDGVDALKEQYDLRQLSASLVGRIARKYAASNTLLRPKLTRTCLKYLLDPTKPPAVLYGAIQGLLEAGGPEAIRVLVLRNLKAFDAGILQPLKEKSEGSIDYEMLVHGLVQAVASLTGRTDNAINGVGGTPTDAEVADLKEFIGPIVGERIASSHNRSLIRTVLDARQLE
;
A
#
# COMPACT_ATOMS: atom_id res chain seq x y z
N MET A 1 14.08 67.02 27.16
CA MET A 1 13.98 65.77 27.95
C MET A 1 12.81 64.98 27.42
N ALA A 2 13.07 63.96 26.61
CA ALA A 2 12.01 63.06 26.15
C ALA A 2 11.58 62.19 27.33
N SER A 3 10.30 62.26 27.71
CA SER A 3 9.72 61.39 28.74
C SER A 3 9.88 59.94 28.31
N GLU A 4 10.57 59.13 29.11
CA GLU A 4 10.65 57.68 28.91
C GLU A 4 9.25 57.09 28.71
N PRO A 5 9.06 56.14 27.79
CA PRO A 5 7.78 55.50 27.59
C PRO A 5 7.41 54.78 28.89
N LYS A 6 6.42 55.30 29.62
CA LYS A 6 5.86 54.62 30.79
C LYS A 6 5.35 53.26 30.31
N THR A 7 5.96 52.18 30.78
CA THR A 7 5.48 50.81 30.60
C THR A 7 4.04 50.75 31.07
N LYS A 8 3.12 50.57 30.13
CA LYS A 8 1.70 50.44 30.42
C LYS A 8 1.46 49.02 30.94
N LEU A 9 1.36 48.90 32.26
CA LEU A 9 0.98 47.66 32.92
C LEU A 9 -0.48 47.34 32.56
N LEU A 10 -0.74 46.07 32.29
CA LEU A 10 -2.07 45.59 31.88
C LEU A 10 -2.91 45.16 33.07
N TRP A 11 -2.28 44.78 34.19
CA TRP A 11 -2.99 44.39 35.40
C TRP A 11 -3.72 45.58 36.03
N ASN A 12 -4.97 45.41 36.49
CA ASN A 12 -5.70 46.50 37.14
C ASN A 12 -5.08 46.81 38.51
N ALA A 13 -4.70 48.07 38.74
CA ALA A 13 -4.09 48.51 39.99
C ALA A 13 -5.10 48.47 41.15
N GLU A 14 -6.40 48.64 40.88
CA GLU A 14 -7.47 48.60 41.90
C GLU A 14 -7.56 47.22 42.56
N ASN A 15 -7.39 46.13 41.80
CA ASN A 15 -7.41 44.76 42.35
C ASN A 15 -6.39 44.55 43.49
N ILE A 16 -5.25 45.24 43.45
CA ILE A 16 -4.23 45.15 44.51
C ILE A 16 -4.68 45.88 45.77
N LYS A 17 -5.40 47.00 45.61
CA LYS A 17 -6.01 47.73 46.74
C LYS A 17 -7.10 46.90 47.38
N ASP A 18 -7.98 46.30 46.57
CA ASP A 18 -9.07 45.45 47.07
C ASP A 18 -8.53 44.26 47.88
N ILE A 19 -7.44 43.62 47.42
CA ILE A 19 -6.78 42.53 48.17
C ILE A 19 -6.14 43.07 49.45
N ALA A 20 -5.50 44.23 49.43
CA ALA A 20 -4.89 44.83 50.62
C ALA A 20 -5.94 45.18 51.69
N GLU A 21 -7.09 45.72 51.28
CA GLU A 21 -8.24 46.00 52.15
C GLU A 21 -8.84 44.72 52.72
N SER A 22 -8.89 43.63 51.94
CA SER A 22 -9.38 42.32 52.42
C SER A 22 -8.53 41.74 53.56
N VAL A 23 -7.24 42.09 53.61
CA VAL A 23 -6.29 41.72 54.67
C VAL A 23 -6.35 42.71 55.85
N GLY A 24 -7.06 43.84 55.72
CA GLY A 24 -7.20 44.86 56.75
C GLY A 24 -6.20 46.03 56.65
N ILE A 25 -5.50 46.20 55.52
CA ILE A 25 -4.57 47.31 55.28
C ILE A 25 -5.33 48.45 54.59
N ALA A 26 -5.61 49.53 55.34
CA ALA A 26 -6.45 50.64 54.86
C ALA A 26 -5.75 51.61 53.87
N SER A 27 -4.43 51.69 53.86
CA SER A 27 -3.69 52.53 52.91
C SER A 27 -2.36 51.90 52.52
N LEU A 28 -2.16 51.75 51.21
CA LEU A 28 -0.93 51.25 50.61
C LEU A 28 -0.22 52.40 49.90
N ASN A 29 1.11 52.49 50.06
CA ASN A 29 1.91 53.48 49.33
C ASN A 29 1.86 53.22 47.81
N ASP A 30 1.69 54.26 47.00
CA ASP A 30 1.54 54.16 45.54
C ASP A 30 2.75 53.50 44.86
N GLU A 31 3.96 53.71 45.40
CA GLU A 31 5.17 53.06 44.90
C GLU A 31 5.17 51.55 45.14
N ALA A 32 4.70 51.11 46.32
CA ALA A 32 4.57 49.70 46.66
C ALA A 32 3.48 49.02 45.82
N GLN A 33 2.36 49.71 45.60
CA GLN A 33 1.29 49.23 44.73
C GLN A 33 1.80 48.98 43.30
N LYS A 34 2.55 49.93 42.74
CA LYS A 34 3.11 49.82 41.39
C LYS A 34 4.14 48.69 41.28
N ALA A 35 4.99 48.51 42.29
CA ALA A 35 5.95 47.41 42.32
C ALA A 35 5.26 46.04 42.37
N LEU A 36 4.23 45.89 43.21
CA LEU A 36 3.42 44.67 43.28
C LEU A 36 2.69 44.39 41.97
N GLN A 37 2.16 45.42 41.31
CA GLN A 37 1.50 45.29 40.01
C GLN A 37 2.45 44.72 38.95
N GLN A 38 3.70 45.20 38.93
CA GLN A 38 4.73 44.69 38.01
C GLN A 38 5.08 43.24 38.29
N ASP A 39 5.24 42.87 39.56
CA ASP A 39 5.59 41.49 39.93
C ASP A 39 4.43 40.52 39.61
N VAL A 40 3.18 40.87 39.93
CA VAL A 40 2.01 40.04 39.60
C VAL A 40 1.90 39.78 38.11
N GLU A 41 2.03 40.82 37.28
CA GLU A 41 1.98 40.68 35.82
C GLU A 41 3.11 39.79 35.30
N PHE A 42 4.33 39.93 35.85
CA PHE A 42 5.46 39.08 35.52
C PHE A 42 5.22 37.60 35.89
N ARG A 43 4.69 37.34 37.10
CA ARG A 43 4.39 35.97 37.57
C ARG A 43 3.30 35.29 36.75
N VAL A 44 2.24 36.03 36.41
CA VAL A 44 1.18 35.53 35.50
C VAL A 44 1.77 35.20 34.13
N GLY A 45 2.62 36.08 33.59
CA GLY A 45 3.35 35.82 32.35
C GLY A 45 4.21 34.56 32.41
N GLN A 46 4.93 34.34 33.52
CA GLN A 46 5.76 33.15 33.72
C GLN A 46 4.92 31.86 33.72
N ILE A 47 3.79 31.84 34.44
CA ILE A 47 2.87 30.70 34.45
C ILE A 47 2.31 30.43 33.05
N LEU A 48 1.91 31.48 32.32
CA LEU A 48 1.38 31.34 30.97
C LEU A 48 2.41 30.79 29.98
N VAL A 49 3.66 31.23 30.04
CA VAL A 49 4.73 30.73 29.17
C VAL A 49 4.99 29.24 29.40
N GLU A 50 5.02 28.81 30.66
CA GLU A 50 5.20 27.38 31.00
C GLU A 50 3.97 26.55 30.60
N ALA A 51 2.75 27.05 30.83
CA ALA A 51 1.52 26.39 30.39
C ALA A 51 1.47 26.24 28.85
N LEU A 52 1.90 27.26 28.11
CA LEU A 52 2.01 27.20 26.65
C LEU A 52 3.04 26.17 26.18
N ARG A 53 4.17 26.03 26.91
CA ARG A 53 5.18 25.01 26.63
C ARG A 53 4.58 23.60 26.79
N LEU A 54 3.83 23.37 27.86
CA LEU A 54 3.15 22.10 28.14
C LEU A 54 2.05 21.79 27.11
N MET A 55 1.24 22.78 26.75
CA MET A 55 0.21 22.66 25.71
C MET A 55 0.82 22.23 24.36
N ARG A 56 1.92 22.88 23.96
CA ARG A 56 2.65 22.53 22.72
C ARG A 56 3.29 21.15 22.80
N ALA A 57 3.84 20.77 23.96
CA ALA A 57 4.38 19.43 24.18
C ALA A 57 3.30 18.35 24.07
N ALA A 58 2.07 18.64 24.50
CA ALA A 58 0.89 17.79 24.33
C ALA A 58 0.30 17.80 22.89
N ARG A 59 0.93 18.52 21.94
CA ARG A 59 0.48 18.68 20.55
C ARG A 59 -0.96 19.23 20.41
N ARG A 60 -1.38 20.07 21.35
CA ARG A 60 -2.69 20.76 21.32
C ARG A 60 -2.50 22.23 20.94
N THR A 61 -3.54 22.81 20.36
CA THR A 61 -3.62 24.25 20.05
C THR A 61 -4.48 25.03 21.04
N THR A 62 -5.24 24.32 21.89
CA THR A 62 -6.07 24.87 22.95
C THR A 62 -5.45 24.56 24.31
N MET A 63 -5.25 25.60 25.11
CA MET A 63 -4.74 25.49 26.48
C MET A 63 -5.90 25.06 27.40
N THR A 64 -5.63 24.08 28.25
CA THR A 64 -6.60 23.54 29.21
C THR A 64 -6.18 23.89 30.63
N VAL A 65 -7.10 23.75 31.59
CA VAL A 65 -6.81 23.94 33.03
C VAL A 65 -5.68 23.03 33.51
N GLN A 66 -5.59 21.81 32.97
CA GLN A 66 -4.53 20.86 33.30
C GLN A 66 -3.13 21.38 32.93
N ASP A 67 -3.01 22.11 31.81
CA ASP A 67 -1.72 22.70 31.40
C ASP A 67 -1.25 23.76 32.40
N VAL A 68 -2.17 24.58 32.91
CA VAL A 68 -1.89 25.59 33.94
C VAL A 68 -1.60 24.94 35.30
N SER A 69 -2.36 23.91 35.69
CA SER A 69 -2.13 23.16 36.92
C SER A 69 -0.75 22.50 36.95
N LEU A 70 -0.33 21.93 35.82
CA LEU A 70 1.01 21.38 35.66
C LEU A 70 2.08 22.47 35.66
N ALA A 71 1.82 23.64 35.05
CA ALA A 71 2.74 24.77 35.09
C ALA A 71 2.97 25.29 36.52
N LEU A 72 1.90 25.39 37.34
CA LEU A 72 2.00 25.75 38.75
C LEU A 72 2.90 24.77 39.52
N ARG A 73 2.73 23.47 39.27
CA ARG A 73 3.57 22.43 39.89
C ARG A 73 5.04 22.52 39.47
N VAL A 74 5.31 22.86 38.21
CA VAL A 74 6.68 23.04 37.69
C VAL A 74 7.35 24.27 38.31
N LEU A 75 6.58 25.30 38.62
CA LEU A 75 7.04 26.54 39.25
C LEU A 75 7.03 26.47 40.79
N ASP A 76 6.80 25.28 41.37
CA ASP A 76 6.67 25.05 42.82
C ASP A 76 5.63 25.96 43.50
N VAL A 77 4.56 26.29 42.78
CA VAL A 77 3.41 27.03 43.31
C VAL A 77 2.37 26.06 43.86
N GLU A 78 1.68 26.47 44.93
CA GLU A 78 0.60 25.69 45.54
C GLU A 78 -0.50 25.36 44.50
N PRO A 79 -1.00 24.12 44.47
CA PRO A 79 -1.99 23.69 43.49
C PRO A 79 -3.36 24.33 43.77
N LEU A 80 -3.99 24.86 42.72
CA LEU A 80 -5.35 25.37 42.76
C LEU A 80 -6.36 24.26 42.47
N PHE A 81 -7.21 23.94 43.45
CA PHE A 81 -8.26 22.92 43.33
C PHE A 81 -9.61 23.53 42.91
N GLY A 82 -10.51 22.70 42.37
CA GLY A 82 -11.89 23.10 42.03
C GLY A 82 -12.13 23.50 40.57
N TYR A 83 -11.11 23.46 39.72
CA TYR A 83 -11.20 23.88 38.31
C TYR A 83 -11.34 22.74 37.28
N ASP A 84 -11.55 21.50 37.74
CA ASP A 84 -11.74 20.32 36.87
C ASP A 84 -13.23 20.03 36.56
N SER A 85 -14.13 20.94 36.98
CA SER A 85 -15.57 20.79 36.75
C SER A 85 -15.91 20.92 35.27
N THR A 86 -16.79 20.06 34.79
CA THR A 86 -17.35 20.13 33.43
C THR A 86 -18.32 21.30 33.25
N ARG A 87 -18.69 21.98 34.35
CA ARG A 87 -19.57 23.15 34.31
C ARG A 87 -18.75 24.42 34.07
N PRO A 88 -19.12 25.24 33.07
CA PRO A 88 -18.46 26.52 32.87
C PRO A 88 -18.72 27.46 34.05
N LEU A 89 -17.70 28.23 34.44
CA LEU A 89 -17.82 29.29 35.44
C LEU A 89 -18.79 30.37 34.93
N ARG A 90 -19.75 30.77 35.78
CA ARG A 90 -20.66 31.89 35.53
C ARG A 90 -20.27 33.06 36.41
N TYR A 91 -20.04 34.20 35.78
CA TYR A 91 -19.72 35.44 36.48
C TYR A 91 -20.99 36.29 36.57
N GLY A 92 -21.46 36.52 37.79
CA GLY A 92 -22.52 37.47 38.09
C GLY A 92 -21.94 38.87 38.29
N GLU A 93 -22.70 39.90 37.94
CA GLU A 93 -22.35 41.30 38.17
C GLU A 93 -23.20 41.87 39.31
N ALA A 94 -22.55 42.45 40.31
CA ALA A 94 -23.16 43.20 41.39
C ALA A 94 -22.61 44.63 41.39
N SER A 95 -23.46 45.62 41.62
CA SER A 95 -23.03 47.02 41.75
C SER A 95 -23.04 47.44 43.21
N LEU A 96 -21.89 47.84 43.75
CA LEU A 96 -21.75 48.32 45.13
C LEU A 96 -21.97 49.85 45.24
N GLY A 97 -22.04 50.54 44.10
CA GLY A 97 -22.24 51.98 43.99
C GLY A 97 -22.07 52.49 42.55
N PRO A 98 -22.21 53.79 42.29
CA PRO A 98 -22.04 54.35 40.95
C PRO A 98 -20.57 54.24 40.49
N GLY A 99 -20.32 53.43 39.46
CA GLY A 99 -19.06 53.38 38.72
C GLY A 99 -18.10 52.23 39.06
N GLN A 100 -18.45 51.33 39.98
CA GLN A 100 -17.61 50.17 40.34
C GLN A 100 -18.40 48.85 40.19
N PRO A 101 -18.28 48.16 39.05
CA PRO A 101 -18.87 46.83 38.87
C PRO A 101 -18.03 45.77 39.58
N LEU A 102 -18.66 45.02 40.49
CA LEU A 102 -18.06 43.88 41.18
C LEU A 102 -18.53 42.59 40.49
N PHE A 103 -17.59 41.78 40.02
CA PHE A 103 -17.89 40.46 39.47
C PHE A 103 -17.68 39.40 40.54
N TYR A 104 -18.65 38.51 40.71
CA TYR A 104 -18.55 37.36 41.60
C TYR A 104 -18.84 36.07 40.84
N ILE A 105 -18.32 34.96 41.33
CA ILE A 105 -18.61 33.64 40.77
C ILE A 105 -19.92 33.18 41.38
N GLU A 106 -20.90 32.91 40.54
CA GLU A 106 -22.18 32.33 40.99
C GLU A 106 -21.93 30.86 41.39
N ASP A 107 -22.18 30.54 42.66
CA ASP A 107 -22.13 29.18 43.18
C ASP A 107 -23.55 28.71 43.52
N GLU A 108 -24.07 27.77 42.73
CA GLU A 108 -25.41 27.20 42.92
C GLU A 108 -25.30 26.01 43.87
N GLU A 109 -25.90 26.13 45.06
CA GLU A 109 -25.99 25.03 46.02
C GLU A 109 -26.79 23.86 45.42
N VAL A 110 -26.21 22.66 45.42
CA VAL A 110 -26.85 21.45 44.89
C VAL A 110 -27.14 20.48 46.02
N ASP A 111 -28.37 19.98 46.05
CA ASP A 111 -28.78 18.93 46.99
C ASP A 111 -28.05 17.59 46.72
N PHE A 112 -27.58 16.94 47.78
CA PHE A 112 -26.84 15.69 47.71
C PHE A 112 -27.68 14.54 47.13
N GLU A 113 -28.99 14.49 47.42
CA GLU A 113 -29.85 13.43 46.87
C GLU A 113 -29.91 13.50 45.34
N LYS A 114 -29.92 14.71 44.78
CA LYS A 114 -29.91 14.94 43.34
C LYS A 114 -28.58 14.52 42.71
N LEU A 115 -27.47 14.70 43.42
CA LEU A 115 -26.14 14.31 42.93
C LEU A 115 -25.95 12.79 42.97
N ILE A 116 -26.40 12.12 44.03
CA ILE A 116 -26.29 10.66 44.21
C ILE A 116 -27.15 9.93 43.17
N ASN A 117 -28.34 10.44 42.89
CA ASN A 117 -29.26 9.85 41.91
C ASN A 117 -28.97 10.29 40.45
N ALA A 118 -27.90 11.06 40.22
CA ALA A 118 -27.55 11.49 38.88
C ALA A 118 -27.07 10.29 38.02
N PRO A 119 -27.50 10.19 36.76
CA PRO A 119 -27.08 9.10 35.89
C PRO A 119 -25.59 9.21 35.57
N LEU A 120 -24.94 8.05 35.44
CA LEU A 120 -23.54 7.97 35.04
C LEU A 120 -23.32 8.55 33.62
N PRO A 121 -22.20 9.23 33.38
CA PRO A 121 -21.88 9.76 32.06
C PRO A 121 -21.63 8.62 31.06
N LYS A 122 -21.87 8.91 29.77
CA LYS A 122 -21.57 7.95 28.69
C LYS A 122 -20.07 7.87 28.46
N VAL A 123 -19.55 6.66 28.37
CA VAL A 123 -18.14 6.41 28.08
C VAL A 123 -17.93 6.40 26.54
N PRO A 124 -16.96 7.17 26.01
CA PRO A 124 -16.57 7.10 24.61
C PRO A 124 -16.05 5.70 24.21
N ARG A 125 -15.99 5.42 22.90
CA ARG A 125 -15.35 4.19 22.41
C ARG A 125 -13.83 4.27 22.61
N ASP A 126 -13.21 3.10 22.74
CA ASP A 126 -11.76 2.99 22.76
C ASP A 126 -11.12 3.52 21.47
N MET A 127 -9.87 3.95 21.60
CA MET A 127 -9.10 4.53 20.49
C MET A 127 -8.83 3.49 19.40
N ASN A 128 -9.23 3.81 18.18
CA ASN A 128 -8.90 3.04 16.98
C ASN A 128 -8.22 3.95 15.95
N PHE A 129 -7.52 3.35 14.98
CA PHE A 129 -6.94 4.07 13.86
C PHE A 129 -7.57 3.57 12.56
N THR A 130 -7.79 4.49 11.63
CA THR A 130 -8.27 4.19 10.28
C THR A 130 -7.28 4.78 9.28
N ALA A 131 -6.61 3.92 8.53
CA ALA A 131 -5.65 4.34 7.50
C ALA A 131 -6.35 4.54 6.15
N HIS A 132 -5.93 5.55 5.42
CA HIS A 132 -6.36 5.81 4.04
C HIS A 132 -5.21 6.47 3.26
N TRP A 133 -5.31 6.45 1.93
CA TRP A 133 -4.33 7.12 1.06
C TRP A 133 -4.58 8.63 1.04
N LEU A 134 -3.66 9.39 1.63
CA LEU A 134 -3.70 10.86 1.56
C LEU A 134 -3.24 11.37 0.18
N ALA A 135 -2.21 10.74 -0.40
CA ALA A 135 -1.69 11.09 -1.70
C ALA A 135 -1.07 9.86 -2.41
N ILE A 136 -1.17 9.84 -3.74
CA ILE A 136 -0.53 8.88 -4.63
C ILE A 136 0.19 9.72 -5.70
N GLU A 137 1.50 9.56 -5.85
CA GLU A 137 2.32 10.36 -6.78
C GLU A 137 2.17 11.89 -6.56
N GLY A 138 2.01 12.31 -5.30
CA GLY A 138 1.78 13.71 -4.93
C GLY A 138 0.35 14.21 -5.17
N VAL A 139 -0.52 13.44 -5.82
CA VAL A 139 -1.93 13.78 -6.06
C VAL A 139 -2.81 13.20 -4.97
N GLN A 140 -3.67 14.03 -4.40
CA GLN A 140 -4.65 13.60 -3.41
C GLN A 140 -5.83 12.89 -4.11
N PRO A 141 -6.15 11.63 -3.78
CA PRO A 141 -7.31 10.95 -4.33
C PRO A 141 -8.61 11.47 -3.71
N SER A 142 -9.67 11.51 -4.52
CA SER A 142 -11.02 11.94 -4.12
C SER A 142 -11.75 10.86 -3.32
N ILE A 143 -11.25 10.54 -2.12
CA ILE A 143 -11.94 9.65 -1.17
C ILE A 143 -12.67 10.48 -0.11
N PRO A 144 -13.75 9.96 0.51
CA PRO A 144 -14.52 10.71 1.51
C PRO A 144 -13.72 11.23 2.71
N GLN A 145 -12.58 10.59 3.02
CA GLN A 145 -11.69 10.97 4.11
C GLN A 145 -10.77 12.15 3.77
N ASN A 146 -10.56 12.43 2.48
CA ASN A 146 -9.70 13.51 2.02
C ASN A 146 -10.53 14.80 1.83
N PRO A 147 -9.97 15.98 2.19
CA PRO A 147 -10.64 17.26 1.96
C PRO A 147 -10.93 17.47 0.47
N THR A 148 -12.11 17.98 0.18
CA THR A 148 -12.46 18.40 -1.16
C THR A 148 -11.91 19.80 -1.46
N THR A 149 -11.85 20.15 -2.74
CA THR A 149 -11.48 21.51 -3.15
C THR A 149 -12.44 22.58 -2.60
N ALA A 150 -13.68 22.22 -2.28
CA ALA A 150 -14.64 23.11 -1.60
C ALA A 150 -14.24 23.38 -0.15
N ASP A 151 -13.75 22.38 0.59
CA ASP A 151 -13.31 22.52 1.98
C ASP A 151 -12.10 23.45 2.09
N SER A 152 -11.21 23.41 1.09
CA SER A 152 -9.98 24.20 1.07
C SER A 152 -10.19 25.72 1.09
N ARG A 153 -11.35 26.23 0.64
CA ARG A 153 -11.70 27.66 0.66
C ARG A 153 -11.98 28.17 2.07
N SER A 154 -12.50 27.31 2.96
CA SER A 154 -12.73 27.68 4.37
C SER A 154 -11.44 27.74 5.19
N GLN A 155 -10.38 27.05 4.73
CA GLN A 155 -9.05 27.04 5.35
C GLN A 155 -8.09 28.12 4.81
N GLU A 156 -8.48 28.96 3.84
CA GLU A 156 -7.61 30.04 3.34
C GLU A 156 -7.31 31.13 4.38
N LEU A 157 -8.02 31.15 5.51
CA LEU A 157 -7.74 32.02 6.65
C LEU A 157 -6.59 31.50 7.54
N LEU A 158 -6.08 30.29 7.30
CA LEU A 158 -4.91 29.74 7.96
C LEU A 158 -3.69 29.89 7.03
N PRO A 159 -2.52 30.36 7.53
CA PRO A 159 -1.34 30.53 6.70
C PRO A 159 -0.88 29.18 6.15
N LYS A 160 -0.98 29.00 4.82
CA LYS A 160 -0.40 27.85 4.11
C LYS A 160 1.13 27.98 4.16
N GLY A 161 1.82 26.92 4.56
CA GLY A 161 3.28 26.88 4.58
C GLY A 161 3.90 27.12 3.19
N PRO A 162 5.13 27.62 3.10
CA PRO A 162 5.81 27.85 1.83
C PRO A 162 6.07 26.50 1.13
N GLY A 163 5.29 26.19 0.10
CA GLY A 163 5.40 24.92 -0.64
C GLY A 163 4.10 24.39 -1.27
N ALA A 164 2.94 25.02 -1.02
CA ALA A 164 1.69 24.65 -1.68
C ALA A 164 1.71 25.04 -3.16
N ASN A 165 2.16 24.13 -4.04
CA ASN A 165 2.12 24.32 -5.49
C ASN A 165 0.67 24.35 -5.99
N PRO A 166 0.18 25.46 -6.57
CA PRO A 166 -1.18 25.57 -7.08
C PRO A 166 -1.48 24.58 -8.22
N ALA A 167 -0.43 24.13 -8.93
CA ALA A 167 -0.53 23.19 -10.04
C ALA A 167 -0.93 21.76 -9.65
N LEU A 168 -0.70 21.35 -8.39
CA LEU A 168 -1.08 20.03 -7.88
C LEU A 168 -2.59 19.91 -7.62
N ASN A 169 -3.24 21.02 -7.24
CA ASN A 169 -4.69 21.06 -7.00
C ASN A 169 -5.51 20.86 -8.29
N ALA A 170 -4.95 21.18 -9.46
CA ALA A 170 -5.62 20.95 -10.74
C ALA A 170 -5.66 19.46 -11.14
N LEU A 171 -4.78 18.63 -10.57
CA LEU A 171 -4.68 17.19 -10.88
C LEU A 171 -5.55 16.32 -9.96
N ALA A 172 -5.94 16.85 -8.79
CA ALA A 172 -6.75 16.17 -7.77
C ALA A 172 -8.27 16.09 -8.11
N GLY A 173 -8.71 16.65 -9.24
CA GLY A 173 -10.12 16.82 -9.57
C GLY A 173 -10.76 15.76 -10.46
N ASN A 174 -10.09 14.66 -10.82
CA ASN A 174 -10.65 13.71 -11.79
C ASN A 174 -10.60 12.26 -11.30
N ASP A 175 -11.77 11.76 -10.89
CA ASP A 175 -12.03 10.36 -10.62
C ASP A 175 -11.66 9.51 -11.84
N ASN A 176 -10.72 8.58 -11.66
CA ASN A 176 -10.42 7.46 -12.56
C ASN A 176 -10.62 7.72 -14.06
N ILE A 177 -9.60 8.23 -14.76
CA ILE A 177 -9.20 7.81 -16.12
C ILE A 177 -7.88 8.49 -16.43
N SER A 178 -6.87 7.68 -16.78
CA SER A 178 -5.63 8.11 -17.41
C SER A 178 -4.86 9.17 -16.62
N ILE A 179 -3.85 8.73 -15.86
CA ILE A 179 -2.62 9.51 -15.73
C ILE A 179 -2.13 9.70 -17.18
N LYS A 180 -2.64 10.72 -17.87
CA LYS A 180 -2.11 11.18 -19.14
C LYS A 180 -0.91 11.99 -18.70
N PRO A 181 0.33 11.52 -18.90
CA PRO A 181 1.50 12.33 -18.60
C PRO A 181 1.60 13.38 -19.72
N SER A 182 0.66 14.32 -19.75
CA SER A 182 0.64 15.41 -20.72
C SER A 182 1.10 16.70 -20.05
N VAL A 183 2.29 16.66 -19.47
CA VAL A 183 3.16 17.83 -19.36
C VAL A 183 4.60 17.34 -19.61
N LYS A 184 5.15 17.67 -20.79
CA LYS A 184 6.50 17.28 -21.24
C LYS A 184 7.65 17.84 -20.38
N HIS A 185 7.36 18.48 -19.25
CA HIS A 185 8.33 19.14 -18.36
C HIS A 185 8.36 18.58 -16.92
N ILE A 186 7.83 17.37 -16.68
CA ILE A 186 7.96 16.70 -15.37
C ILE A 186 9.34 16.01 -15.25
N VAL A 187 9.97 15.66 -16.38
CA VAL A 187 11.20 14.87 -16.42
C VAL A 187 12.39 15.76 -16.84
N SER A 188 13.52 15.63 -16.14
CA SER A 188 14.75 16.36 -16.47
C SER A 188 15.37 15.88 -17.78
N LYS A 189 16.18 16.72 -18.44
CA LYS A 189 16.92 16.33 -19.64
C LYS A 189 17.83 15.13 -19.41
N GLU A 190 18.41 15.02 -18.20
CA GLU A 190 19.28 13.91 -17.81
C GLU A 190 18.51 12.60 -17.69
N LEU A 191 17.32 12.63 -17.11
CA LEU A 191 16.43 11.46 -17.00
C LEU A 191 15.93 10.99 -18.38
N ILE A 192 15.69 11.92 -19.31
CA ILE A 192 15.36 11.59 -20.70
C ILE A 192 16.56 10.91 -21.38
N LEU A 193 17.76 11.48 -21.27
CA LEU A 193 18.98 10.88 -21.83
C LEU A 193 19.29 9.51 -21.21
N TYR A 194 19.03 9.33 -19.91
CA TYR A 194 19.13 8.04 -19.25
C TYR A 194 18.15 7.05 -19.85
N PHE A 195 16.87 7.42 -19.96
CA PHE A 195 15.84 6.58 -20.55
C PHE A 195 16.16 6.17 -21.99
N ASP A 196 16.59 7.11 -22.83
CA ASP A 196 16.98 6.85 -24.23
C ASP A 196 18.18 5.88 -24.30
N LYS A 197 19.17 6.02 -23.42
CA LYS A 197 20.32 5.10 -23.35
C LYS A 197 19.89 3.69 -22.92
N ILE A 198 18.99 3.58 -21.94
CA ILE A 198 18.46 2.27 -21.53
C ILE A 198 17.66 1.63 -22.67
N GLN A 199 16.82 2.39 -23.38
CA GLN A 199 16.09 1.87 -24.53
C GLN A 199 17.04 1.35 -25.62
N ALA A 200 18.07 2.12 -25.97
CA ALA A 200 19.04 1.72 -26.97
C ALA A 200 19.81 0.46 -26.55
N ALA A 201 20.29 0.40 -25.30
CA ALA A 201 21.05 -0.75 -24.80
C ALA A 201 20.21 -2.03 -24.67
N VAL A 202 18.92 -1.90 -24.32
CA VAL A 202 18.02 -3.04 -24.15
C VAL A 202 17.54 -3.61 -25.50
N LEU A 203 17.39 -2.77 -26.52
CA LEU A 203 16.90 -3.18 -27.85
C LEU A 203 18.02 -3.51 -28.86
N ASP A 204 19.29 -3.30 -28.51
CA ASP A 204 20.40 -3.69 -29.36
C ASP A 204 20.56 -5.21 -29.38
N ASP A 205 20.31 -5.85 -30.53
CA ASP A 205 20.36 -7.31 -30.74
C ASP A 205 21.75 -7.80 -31.21
N ASN A 206 22.78 -6.95 -31.18
CA ASN A 206 24.11 -7.38 -31.56
C ASN A 206 24.65 -8.44 -30.56
N PRO A 207 25.07 -9.64 -31.02
CA PRO A 207 25.59 -10.71 -30.16
C PRO A 207 27.00 -10.44 -29.60
N ASP A 208 27.63 -9.32 -29.95
CA ASP A 208 28.93 -8.90 -29.41
C ASP A 208 28.92 -8.93 -27.87
N GLU A 209 29.93 -9.56 -27.26
CA GLU A 209 30.03 -9.72 -25.79
C GLU A 209 29.97 -8.37 -25.06
N GLU A 210 30.51 -7.31 -25.67
CA GLU A 210 30.46 -5.97 -25.10
C GLU A 210 29.03 -5.40 -25.05
N VAL A 211 28.23 -5.66 -26.08
CA VAL A 211 26.84 -5.20 -26.17
C VAL A 211 25.97 -5.96 -25.17
N VAL A 212 26.16 -7.28 -25.05
CA VAL A 212 25.48 -8.09 -24.04
C VAL A 212 25.82 -7.62 -22.63
N ARG A 213 27.10 -7.28 -22.38
CA ARG A 213 27.54 -6.70 -21.10
C ARG A 213 26.89 -5.35 -20.83
N LEU A 214 26.77 -4.48 -21.84
CA LEU A 214 26.08 -3.20 -21.73
C LEU A 214 24.59 -3.38 -21.42
N ARG A 215 23.94 -4.37 -22.04
CA ARG A 215 22.54 -4.71 -21.77
C ARG A 215 22.33 -5.15 -20.33
N HIS A 216 23.17 -6.06 -19.83
CA HIS A 216 23.12 -6.49 -18.43
C HIS A 216 23.43 -5.34 -17.46
N ALA A 217 24.36 -4.45 -17.80
CA ALA A 217 24.64 -3.26 -17.01
C ALA A 217 23.45 -2.29 -16.97
N ALA A 218 22.74 -2.10 -18.10
CA ALA A 218 21.53 -1.30 -18.18
C ALA A 218 20.41 -1.87 -17.30
N LEU A 219 20.17 -3.18 -17.36
CA LEU A 219 19.19 -3.86 -16.48
C LEU A 219 19.59 -3.79 -15.01
N GLY A 220 20.88 -3.95 -14.69
CA GLY A 220 21.42 -3.76 -13.34
C GLY A 220 21.21 -2.33 -12.83
N SER A 221 21.42 -1.32 -13.68
CA SER A 221 21.15 0.08 -13.36
C SER A 221 19.68 0.31 -12.99
N VAL A 222 18.74 -0.24 -13.77
CA VAL A 222 17.29 -0.12 -13.47
C VAL A 222 16.91 -0.81 -12.15
N ARG A 223 17.60 -1.91 -11.82
CA ARG A 223 17.35 -2.67 -10.59
C ARG A 223 17.79 -1.94 -9.32
N ASP A 224 18.90 -1.20 -9.37
CA ASP A 224 19.52 -0.64 -8.17
C ASP A 224 19.36 0.88 -8.02
N ASP A 225 19.03 1.61 -9.10
CA ASP A 225 18.94 3.08 -9.06
C ASP A 225 17.65 3.56 -8.33
N PRO A 226 17.77 4.38 -7.27
CA PRO A 226 16.63 4.93 -6.52
C PRO A 226 15.95 6.13 -7.21
N GLY A 227 16.60 6.79 -8.18
CA GLY A 227 16.12 8.03 -8.79
C GLY A 227 15.04 7.85 -9.89
N LEU A 228 14.61 6.62 -10.16
CA LEU A 228 13.83 6.29 -11.36
C LEU A 228 12.31 6.46 -11.21
N HIS A 229 11.83 6.95 -10.06
CA HIS A 229 10.39 7.02 -9.76
C HIS A 229 9.57 7.77 -10.83
N GLN A 230 10.06 8.92 -11.31
CA GLN A 230 9.41 9.69 -12.37
C GLN A 230 9.39 8.98 -13.73
N LEU A 231 10.33 8.05 -13.97
CA LEU A 231 10.44 7.29 -15.21
C LEU A 231 9.60 6.01 -15.20
N VAL A 232 9.13 5.54 -14.04
CA VAL A 232 8.33 4.31 -13.90
C VAL A 232 7.13 4.27 -14.86
N PRO A 233 6.28 5.31 -14.96
CA PRO A 233 5.15 5.29 -15.90
C PRO A 233 5.60 5.18 -17.37
N TYR A 234 6.74 5.77 -17.71
CA TYR A 234 7.31 5.73 -19.06
C TYR A 234 7.87 4.34 -19.38
N PHE A 235 8.55 3.69 -18.44
CA PHE A 235 8.99 2.31 -18.59
C PHE A 235 7.82 1.34 -18.75
N ILE A 236 6.74 1.50 -17.96
CA ILE A 236 5.54 0.65 -18.09
C ILE A 236 4.90 0.84 -19.46
N ASN A 237 4.71 2.08 -19.90
CA ASN A 237 4.15 2.37 -21.22
C ASN A 237 5.04 1.84 -22.35
N PHE A 238 6.36 1.95 -22.21
CA PHE A 238 7.32 1.41 -23.17
C PHE A 238 7.24 -0.12 -23.26
N VAL A 239 7.21 -0.81 -22.12
CA VAL A 239 7.02 -2.28 -22.07
C VAL A 239 5.69 -2.67 -22.72
N MET A 240 4.60 -1.98 -22.37
CA MET A 240 3.28 -2.22 -22.94
C MET A 240 3.28 -2.05 -24.46
N ASP A 241 3.79 -0.92 -24.94
CA ASP A 241 3.80 -0.57 -26.37
C ASP A 241 4.64 -1.56 -27.19
N ARG A 242 5.83 -1.92 -26.69
CA ARG A 242 6.71 -2.90 -27.34
C ARG A 242 6.07 -4.28 -27.38
N VAL A 243 5.50 -4.75 -26.28
CA VAL A 243 4.83 -6.06 -26.22
C VAL A 243 3.59 -6.09 -27.12
N THR A 244 2.84 -5.01 -27.29
CA THR A 244 1.65 -5.01 -28.15
C THR A 244 1.96 -4.91 -29.65
N HIS A 245 3.02 -4.18 -30.02
CA HIS A 245 3.34 -3.93 -31.43
C HIS A 245 4.38 -4.89 -32.02
N HIS A 246 5.19 -5.56 -31.18
CA HIS A 246 6.28 -6.45 -31.61
C HIS A 246 6.09 -7.87 -31.05
N LEU A 247 4.90 -8.45 -31.27
CA LEU A 247 4.61 -9.85 -30.88
C LEU A 247 5.38 -10.87 -31.72
N ASP A 248 5.87 -10.47 -32.88
CA ASP A 248 6.59 -11.30 -33.84
C ASP A 248 8.10 -11.39 -33.55
N ASP A 249 8.62 -10.63 -32.58
CA ASP A 249 10.04 -10.63 -32.21
C ASP A 249 10.26 -11.14 -30.78
N THR A 250 10.72 -12.40 -30.67
CA THR A 250 10.99 -13.06 -29.39
C THR A 250 12.08 -12.35 -28.59
N PHE A 251 13.07 -11.73 -29.25
CA PHE A 251 14.16 -11.01 -28.59
C PHE A 251 13.62 -9.80 -27.84
N THR A 252 12.90 -8.91 -28.53
CA THR A 252 12.28 -7.73 -27.90
C THR A 252 11.38 -8.13 -26.73
N LEU A 253 10.55 -9.16 -26.88
CA LEU A 253 9.65 -9.61 -25.81
C LEU A 253 10.42 -10.12 -24.59
N LYS A 254 11.48 -10.90 -24.78
CA LYS A 254 12.34 -11.38 -23.69
C LYS A 254 12.97 -10.20 -22.95
N GLN A 255 13.50 -9.22 -23.68
CA GLN A 255 14.10 -8.02 -23.09
C GLN A 255 13.08 -7.19 -22.30
N MET A 256 11.84 -7.08 -22.77
CA MET A 256 10.77 -6.40 -22.01
C MET A 256 10.38 -7.13 -20.72
N MET A 257 10.41 -8.47 -20.72
CA MET A 257 10.16 -9.26 -19.51
C MET A 257 11.32 -9.15 -18.50
N GLU A 258 12.57 -9.13 -18.98
CA GLU A 258 13.76 -8.91 -18.14
C GLU A 258 13.77 -7.50 -17.54
N LEU A 259 13.43 -6.47 -18.33
CA LEU A 259 13.25 -5.10 -17.84
C LEU A 259 12.16 -5.01 -16.78
N THR A 260 11.03 -5.70 -17.00
CA THR A 260 9.94 -5.76 -16.01
C THR A 260 10.39 -6.44 -14.72
N ASN A 261 11.20 -7.51 -14.81
CA ASN A 261 11.76 -8.17 -13.65
C ASN A 261 12.75 -7.25 -12.90
N ALA A 262 13.61 -6.51 -13.62
CA ALA A 262 14.52 -5.54 -13.02
C ALA A 262 13.78 -4.43 -12.24
N LEU A 263 12.70 -3.90 -12.80
CA LEU A 263 11.83 -2.93 -12.13
C LEU A 263 11.22 -3.50 -10.85
N ILE A 264 10.75 -4.76 -10.88
CA ILE A 264 10.13 -5.41 -9.71
C ILE A 264 11.17 -5.77 -8.64
N GLU A 265 12.41 -6.06 -9.00
CA GLU A 265 13.48 -6.36 -8.05
C GLU A 265 13.99 -5.10 -7.31
N ASN A 266 13.79 -3.91 -7.89
CA ASN A 266 14.13 -2.64 -7.27
C ASN A 266 13.28 -2.40 -6.00
N LYS A 267 13.96 -2.18 -4.86
CA LYS A 267 13.34 -1.97 -3.54
C LYS A 267 13.01 -0.50 -3.25
N SER A 268 13.67 0.42 -3.93
CA SER A 268 13.43 1.87 -3.79
C SER A 268 12.18 2.35 -4.53
N LEU A 269 11.68 1.57 -5.50
CA LEU A 269 10.51 1.94 -6.29
C LEU A 269 9.22 1.42 -5.66
N PHE A 270 8.26 2.33 -5.48
CA PHE A 270 6.90 1.98 -5.07
C PHE A 270 6.05 1.65 -6.31
N LEU A 271 5.87 0.35 -6.58
CA LEU A 271 5.20 -0.15 -7.79
C LEU A 271 3.77 -0.66 -7.54
N ASP A 272 3.28 -0.61 -6.30
CA ASP A 272 1.96 -1.13 -5.93
C ASP A 272 0.81 -0.55 -6.77
N PRO A 273 0.77 0.78 -7.07
CA PRO A 273 -0.28 1.35 -7.92
C PRO A 273 -0.26 0.80 -9.35
N TYR A 274 0.93 0.36 -9.80
CA TYR A 274 1.19 -0.08 -11.16
C TYR A 274 1.15 -1.60 -11.32
N ALA A 275 0.96 -2.37 -10.24
CA ALA A 275 1.04 -3.84 -10.27
C ALA A 275 0.07 -4.47 -11.28
N SER A 276 -1.17 -3.96 -11.40
CA SER A 276 -2.11 -4.46 -12.41
C SER A 276 -1.67 -4.12 -13.83
N SER A 277 -1.11 -2.93 -14.06
CA SER A 277 -0.63 -2.50 -15.38
C SER A 277 0.63 -3.28 -15.80
N LEU A 278 1.54 -3.56 -14.86
CA LEU A 278 2.72 -4.41 -15.07
C LEU A 278 2.39 -5.88 -15.31
N SER A 279 1.26 -6.36 -14.81
CA SER A 279 0.81 -7.74 -15.05
C SER A 279 0.23 -7.96 -16.45
N ALA A 280 -0.32 -6.92 -17.08
CA ALA A 280 -0.95 -7.02 -18.40
C ALA A 280 0.01 -7.46 -19.53
N PRO A 281 1.21 -6.87 -19.72
CA PRO A 281 2.12 -7.29 -20.79
C PRO A 281 2.67 -8.70 -20.53
N ALA A 282 2.93 -9.04 -19.27
CA ALA A 282 3.35 -10.39 -18.89
C ALA A 282 2.25 -11.43 -19.20
N LEU A 283 0.98 -11.12 -18.93
CA LEU A 283 -0.15 -11.97 -19.33
C LEU A 283 -0.29 -12.09 -20.84
N THR A 284 -0.05 -11.02 -21.60
CA THR A 284 -0.08 -11.06 -23.06
C THR A 284 0.99 -11.99 -23.60
N CYS A 285 2.26 -11.86 -23.17
CA CYS A 285 3.35 -12.77 -23.56
C CYS A 285 3.07 -14.22 -23.16
N LEU A 286 2.42 -14.42 -22.01
CA LEU A 286 2.06 -15.75 -21.53
C LEU A 286 0.94 -16.40 -22.39
N MET A 287 -0.08 -15.62 -22.78
CA MET A 287 -1.34 -16.11 -23.40
C MET A 287 -1.43 -15.85 -24.91
N ALA A 288 -0.39 -15.32 -25.54
CA ALA A 288 -0.39 -15.00 -26.97
C ALA A 288 -0.50 -16.28 -27.83
N ARG A 289 -1.37 -16.19 -28.85
CA ARG A 289 -1.62 -17.30 -29.81
C ARG A 289 -0.44 -17.55 -30.74
N LYS A 290 0.26 -16.48 -31.12
CA LYS A 290 1.46 -16.50 -31.94
C LYS A 290 2.49 -15.61 -31.27
N LEU A 291 3.71 -16.11 -31.12
CA LEU A 291 4.86 -15.42 -30.55
C LEU A 291 6.02 -15.71 -31.50
N GLY A 292 6.73 -14.68 -31.97
CA GLY A 292 7.88 -14.93 -32.85
C GLY A 292 7.50 -15.45 -34.24
N SER A 293 8.52 -15.86 -35.00
CA SER A 293 8.36 -16.67 -36.20
C SER A 293 8.18 -18.16 -35.83
N ASP A 294 7.40 -18.88 -36.65
CA ASP A 294 7.15 -20.33 -36.50
C ASP A 294 8.26 -21.19 -37.18
N ASP A 295 9.35 -20.56 -37.63
CA ASP A 295 10.37 -21.19 -38.47
C ASP A 295 11.52 -21.79 -37.64
N GLY A 296 11.33 -23.03 -37.18
CA GLY A 296 12.39 -23.88 -36.64
C GLY A 296 12.19 -24.35 -35.20
N VAL A 297 12.88 -25.43 -34.84
CA VAL A 297 12.80 -26.05 -33.50
C VAL A 297 13.34 -25.11 -32.41
N ASP A 298 14.38 -24.33 -32.74
CA ASP A 298 14.98 -23.36 -31.80
C ASP A 298 14.03 -22.20 -31.52
N ALA A 299 13.34 -21.68 -32.54
CA ALA A 299 12.32 -20.63 -32.37
C ALA A 299 11.18 -21.11 -31.45
N LEU A 300 10.71 -22.34 -31.63
CA LEU A 300 9.67 -22.91 -30.78
C LEU A 300 10.12 -23.02 -29.32
N LYS A 301 11.38 -23.45 -29.08
CA LYS A 301 11.95 -23.53 -27.74
C LYS A 301 12.02 -22.16 -27.06
N GLU A 302 12.47 -21.13 -27.78
CA GLU A 302 12.52 -19.76 -27.26
C GLU A 302 11.13 -19.22 -26.90
N GLN A 303 10.10 -19.56 -27.68
CA GLN A 303 8.71 -19.19 -27.34
C GLN A 303 8.25 -19.83 -26.02
N TYR A 304 8.62 -21.09 -25.76
CA TYR A 304 8.30 -21.78 -24.49
C TYR A 304 9.09 -21.21 -23.31
N ASP A 305 10.36 -20.89 -23.50
CA ASP A 305 11.21 -20.25 -22.49
C ASP A 305 10.67 -18.85 -22.12
N LEU A 306 10.21 -18.08 -23.12
CA LEU A 306 9.57 -16.78 -22.90
C LEU A 306 8.28 -16.93 -22.08
N ARG A 307 7.42 -17.90 -22.41
CA ARG A 307 6.20 -18.19 -21.64
C ARG A 307 6.52 -18.57 -20.19
N GLN A 308 7.57 -19.36 -19.96
CA GLN A 308 8.00 -19.72 -18.61
C GLN A 308 8.50 -18.50 -17.83
N LEU A 309 9.30 -17.62 -18.47
CA LEU A 309 9.76 -16.36 -17.87
C LEU A 309 8.55 -15.48 -17.49
N SER A 310 7.60 -15.29 -18.41
CA SER A 310 6.38 -14.51 -18.16
C SER A 310 5.53 -15.11 -17.03
N ALA A 311 5.39 -16.44 -16.96
CA ALA A 311 4.67 -17.09 -15.87
C ALA A 311 5.32 -16.83 -14.51
N SER A 312 6.66 -16.96 -14.44
CA SER A 312 7.41 -16.69 -13.21
C SER A 312 7.25 -15.23 -12.77
N LEU A 313 7.21 -14.30 -13.72
CA LEU A 313 7.01 -12.88 -13.49
C LEU A 313 5.60 -12.58 -12.96
N VAL A 314 4.57 -13.16 -13.58
CA VAL A 314 3.18 -13.07 -13.08
C VAL A 314 3.08 -13.62 -11.66
N GLY A 315 3.74 -14.73 -11.35
CA GLY A 315 3.80 -15.29 -10.00
C GLY A 315 4.52 -14.40 -8.99
N ARG A 316 5.62 -13.75 -9.39
CA ARG A 316 6.33 -12.77 -8.57
C ARG A 316 5.45 -11.54 -8.28
N ILE A 317 4.77 -11.01 -9.30
CA ILE A 317 3.81 -9.89 -9.16
C ILE A 317 2.67 -10.29 -8.22
N ALA A 318 2.06 -11.46 -8.44
CA ALA A 318 0.96 -11.96 -7.64
C ALA A 318 1.33 -12.13 -6.17
N ARG A 319 2.55 -12.60 -5.85
CA ARG A 319 3.03 -12.77 -4.47
C ARG A 319 3.44 -11.46 -3.82
N LYS A 320 4.22 -10.62 -4.52
CA LYS A 320 4.76 -9.38 -3.96
C LYS A 320 3.67 -8.36 -3.64
N TYR A 321 2.67 -8.23 -4.52
CA TYR A 321 1.63 -7.19 -4.41
C TYR A 321 0.28 -7.71 -3.87
N ALA A 322 0.20 -8.96 -3.43
CA ALA A 322 -1.04 -9.50 -2.82
C ALA A 322 -1.44 -8.81 -1.52
N ALA A 323 -0.46 -8.31 -0.74
CA ALA A 323 -0.73 -7.61 0.51
C ALA A 323 -1.43 -6.27 0.26
N SER A 324 -0.97 -5.53 -0.75
CA SER A 324 -1.51 -4.21 -1.11
C SER A 324 -2.79 -4.32 -1.94
N ASN A 325 -2.92 -5.35 -2.77
CA ASN A 325 -4.10 -5.59 -3.60
C ASN A 325 -4.59 -7.04 -3.50
N THR A 326 -5.55 -7.27 -2.62
CA THR A 326 -6.17 -8.58 -2.38
C THR A 326 -6.92 -9.12 -3.60
N LEU A 327 -7.32 -8.27 -4.55
CA LEU A 327 -8.04 -8.66 -5.77
C LEU A 327 -7.10 -9.07 -6.91
N LEU A 328 -5.82 -8.69 -6.85
CA LEU A 328 -4.87 -8.94 -7.95
C LEU A 328 -4.66 -10.44 -8.18
N ARG A 329 -4.27 -11.18 -7.13
CA ARG A 329 -4.01 -12.62 -7.24
C ARG A 329 -5.23 -13.41 -7.73
N PRO A 330 -6.45 -13.23 -7.18
CA PRO A 330 -7.67 -13.85 -7.72
C PRO A 330 -7.97 -13.48 -9.18
N LYS A 331 -7.69 -12.24 -9.60
CA LYS A 331 -7.92 -11.80 -10.99
C LYS A 331 -6.95 -12.49 -11.96
N LEU A 332 -5.68 -12.62 -11.59
CA LEU A 332 -4.66 -13.30 -12.39
C LEU A 332 -4.96 -14.80 -12.53
N THR A 333 -5.27 -15.48 -11.42
CA THR A 333 -5.62 -16.91 -11.43
C THR A 333 -6.90 -17.18 -12.23
N ARG A 334 -7.93 -16.35 -12.08
CA ARG A 334 -9.18 -16.45 -12.86
C ARG A 334 -8.94 -16.28 -14.36
N THR A 335 -8.06 -15.35 -14.74
CA THR A 335 -7.70 -15.16 -16.15
C THR A 335 -7.03 -16.42 -16.69
N CYS A 336 -6.02 -16.96 -16.01
CA CYS A 336 -5.34 -18.19 -16.43
C CYS A 336 -6.31 -19.38 -16.53
N LEU A 337 -7.18 -19.56 -15.53
CA LEU A 337 -8.18 -20.63 -15.53
C LEU A 337 -9.16 -20.52 -16.71
N LYS A 338 -9.60 -19.30 -17.05
CA LYS A 338 -10.51 -19.07 -18.18
C LYS A 338 -9.89 -19.55 -19.51
N TYR A 339 -8.60 -19.30 -19.72
CA TYR A 339 -7.90 -19.76 -20.93
C TYR A 339 -7.64 -21.26 -20.91
N LEU A 340 -7.37 -21.84 -19.73
CA LEU A 340 -7.14 -23.27 -19.56
C LEU A 340 -8.39 -24.10 -19.90
N LEU A 341 -9.58 -23.63 -19.53
CA LEU A 341 -10.84 -24.35 -19.74
C LEU A 341 -11.44 -24.14 -21.14
N ASP A 342 -10.79 -23.37 -22.02
CA ASP A 342 -11.27 -23.13 -23.39
C ASP A 342 -10.65 -24.13 -24.38
N PRO A 343 -11.42 -25.09 -24.92
CA PRO A 343 -10.90 -26.13 -25.81
C PRO A 343 -10.51 -25.61 -27.20
N THR A 344 -10.82 -24.35 -27.53
CA THR A 344 -10.47 -23.75 -28.84
C THR A 344 -9.05 -23.19 -28.88
N LYS A 345 -8.32 -23.19 -27.75
CA LYS A 345 -7.00 -22.57 -27.64
C LYS A 345 -5.88 -23.50 -28.15
N PRO A 346 -4.83 -22.93 -28.77
CA PRO A 346 -3.64 -23.70 -29.13
C PRO A 346 -2.93 -24.31 -27.91
N PRO A 347 -2.22 -25.44 -28.05
CA PRO A 347 -1.49 -26.09 -26.96
C PRO A 347 -0.51 -25.17 -26.23
N ALA A 348 0.18 -24.30 -26.98
CA ALA A 348 1.13 -23.34 -26.41
C ALA A 348 0.49 -22.32 -25.45
N VAL A 349 -0.76 -21.91 -25.72
CA VAL A 349 -1.53 -21.02 -24.82
C VAL A 349 -2.00 -21.79 -23.59
N LEU A 350 -2.43 -23.03 -23.75
CA LEU A 350 -2.84 -23.89 -22.64
C LEU A 350 -1.66 -24.17 -21.70
N TYR A 351 -0.46 -24.42 -22.24
CA TYR A 351 0.78 -24.55 -21.48
C TYR A 351 1.06 -23.29 -20.64
N GLY A 352 1.01 -22.12 -21.27
CA GLY A 352 1.17 -20.84 -20.56
C GLY A 352 0.11 -20.65 -19.46
N ALA A 353 -1.12 -21.12 -19.68
CA ALA A 353 -2.22 -20.95 -18.72
C ALA A 353 -2.02 -21.82 -17.48
N ILE A 354 -1.53 -23.05 -17.66
CA ILE A 354 -1.16 -23.96 -16.57
C ILE A 354 -0.01 -23.38 -15.76
N GLN A 355 1.06 -22.93 -16.43
CA GLN A 355 2.23 -22.41 -15.74
C GLN A 355 1.93 -21.09 -15.02
N GLY A 356 1.10 -20.22 -15.61
CA GLY A 356 0.61 -19.01 -14.96
C GLY A 356 -0.25 -19.30 -13.73
N LEU A 357 -1.12 -20.32 -13.81
CA LEU A 357 -1.94 -20.75 -12.69
C LEU A 357 -1.10 -21.34 -11.56
N LEU A 358 -0.07 -22.12 -11.89
CA LEU A 358 0.90 -22.67 -10.94
C LEU A 358 1.63 -21.54 -10.19
N GLU A 359 2.21 -20.59 -10.92
CA GLU A 359 3.04 -19.53 -10.34
C GLU A 359 2.23 -18.45 -9.59
N ALA A 360 1.04 -18.07 -10.10
CA ALA A 360 0.20 -17.05 -9.48
C ALA A 360 -0.68 -17.62 -8.35
N GLY A 361 -1.25 -18.81 -8.58
CA GLY A 361 -2.17 -19.47 -7.67
C GLY A 361 -1.49 -20.28 -6.58
N GLY A 362 -0.31 -20.84 -6.88
CA GLY A 362 0.39 -21.76 -6.00
C GLY A 362 -0.22 -23.18 -6.04
N PRO A 363 0.32 -24.11 -5.23
CA PRO A 363 -0.08 -25.52 -5.26
C PRO A 363 -1.56 -25.72 -4.90
N GLU A 364 -2.10 -24.93 -3.98
CA GLU A 364 -3.52 -25.00 -3.60
C GLU A 364 -4.46 -24.68 -4.77
N ALA A 365 -4.09 -23.75 -5.64
CA ALA A 365 -4.89 -23.44 -6.82
C ALA A 365 -4.91 -24.62 -7.80
N ILE A 366 -3.78 -25.32 -7.97
CA ILE A 366 -3.72 -26.54 -8.79
C ILE A 366 -4.59 -27.65 -8.18
N ARG A 367 -4.50 -27.84 -6.86
CA ARG A 367 -5.26 -28.85 -6.12
C ARG A 367 -6.77 -28.68 -6.31
N VAL A 368 -7.26 -27.45 -6.20
CA VAL A 368 -8.71 -27.16 -6.24
C VAL A 368 -9.22 -26.99 -7.68
N LEU A 369 -8.47 -26.29 -8.54
CA LEU A 369 -8.99 -25.85 -9.85
C LEU A 369 -8.57 -26.78 -11.00
N VAL A 370 -7.36 -27.33 -10.98
CA VAL A 370 -6.84 -28.16 -12.07
C VAL A 370 -7.25 -29.61 -11.90
N LEU A 371 -7.00 -30.21 -10.72
CA LEU A 371 -7.29 -31.65 -10.51
C LEU A 371 -8.74 -32.02 -10.82
N ARG A 372 -9.71 -31.18 -10.43
CA ARG A 372 -11.13 -31.41 -10.68
C ARG A 372 -11.50 -31.42 -12.17
N ASN A 373 -10.78 -30.66 -12.98
CA ASN A 373 -11.07 -30.49 -14.41
C ASN A 373 -10.15 -31.34 -15.31
N LEU A 374 -9.12 -32.00 -14.76
CA LEU A 374 -8.13 -32.76 -15.53
C LEU A 374 -8.77 -33.89 -16.35
N LYS A 375 -9.73 -34.63 -15.81
CA LYS A 375 -10.41 -35.71 -16.56
C LYS A 375 -11.15 -35.21 -17.79
N ALA A 376 -11.88 -34.10 -17.64
CA ALA A 376 -12.60 -33.48 -18.74
C ALA A 376 -11.62 -32.85 -19.76
N PHE A 377 -10.52 -32.28 -19.27
CA PHE A 377 -9.45 -31.74 -20.10
C PHE A 377 -8.73 -32.84 -20.91
N ASP A 378 -8.48 -34.00 -20.30
CA ASP A 378 -7.86 -35.15 -20.97
C ASP A 378 -8.73 -35.66 -22.12
N ALA A 379 -10.01 -35.89 -21.86
CA ALA A 379 -10.96 -36.36 -22.87
C ALA A 379 -11.22 -35.33 -23.98
N GLY A 380 -11.33 -34.04 -23.63
CA GLY A 380 -11.71 -32.99 -24.58
C GLY A 380 -10.55 -32.40 -25.39
N ILE A 381 -9.33 -32.41 -24.85
CA ILE A 381 -8.17 -31.71 -25.43
C ILE A 381 -7.00 -32.67 -25.66
N LEU A 382 -6.55 -33.41 -24.65
CA LEU A 382 -5.33 -34.23 -24.76
C LEU A 382 -5.51 -35.44 -25.69
N GLN A 383 -6.66 -36.13 -25.65
CA GLN A 383 -6.93 -37.28 -26.53
C GLN A 383 -7.03 -36.87 -28.01
N PRO A 384 -7.81 -35.84 -28.40
CA PRO A 384 -7.82 -35.35 -29.78
C PRO A 384 -6.46 -34.82 -30.26
N LEU A 385 -5.66 -34.23 -29.37
CA LEU A 385 -4.30 -33.78 -29.71
C LEU A 385 -3.35 -34.96 -29.91
N LYS A 386 -3.46 -36.00 -29.09
CA LYS A 386 -2.70 -37.25 -29.24
C LYS A 386 -3.01 -37.89 -30.60
N GLU A 387 -4.28 -38.00 -30.98
CA GLU A 387 -4.67 -38.60 -32.27
C GLU A 387 -4.21 -37.80 -33.50
N LYS A 388 -4.15 -36.46 -33.39
CA LYS A 388 -3.79 -35.57 -34.51
C LYS A 388 -2.28 -35.32 -34.64
N SER A 389 -1.53 -35.37 -33.54
CA SER A 389 -0.15 -34.88 -33.49
C SER A 389 0.68 -35.58 -32.39
N GLU A 390 0.55 -36.91 -32.28
CA GLU A 390 1.36 -37.72 -31.36
C GLU A 390 2.86 -37.48 -31.60
N GLY A 391 3.58 -37.03 -30.56
CA GLY A 391 5.02 -36.73 -30.64
C GLY A 391 5.38 -35.32 -31.11
N SER A 392 4.42 -34.41 -31.28
CA SER A 392 4.72 -32.98 -31.46
C SER A 392 5.34 -32.39 -30.19
N ILE A 393 6.35 -31.53 -30.34
CA ILE A 393 6.99 -30.79 -29.24
C ILE A 393 5.93 -30.06 -28.40
N ASP A 394 4.90 -29.52 -29.04
CA ASP A 394 3.81 -28.81 -28.35
C ASP A 394 2.99 -29.71 -27.43
N TYR A 395 2.77 -30.96 -27.85
CA TYR A 395 2.05 -31.94 -27.05
C TYR A 395 2.90 -32.38 -25.85
N GLU A 396 4.18 -32.68 -26.08
CA GLU A 396 5.09 -33.08 -25.00
C GLU A 396 5.28 -31.97 -23.96
N MET A 397 5.42 -30.73 -24.40
CA MET A 397 5.55 -29.56 -23.50
C MET A 397 4.27 -29.34 -22.68
N LEU A 398 3.09 -29.48 -23.28
CA LEU A 398 1.81 -29.36 -22.57
C LEU A 398 1.65 -30.45 -21.50
N VAL A 399 1.94 -31.70 -21.84
CA VAL A 399 1.89 -32.83 -20.89
C VAL A 399 2.92 -32.64 -19.79
N HIS A 400 4.14 -32.21 -20.13
CA HIS A 400 5.18 -31.88 -19.15
C HIS A 400 4.73 -30.78 -18.19
N GLY A 401 4.14 -29.69 -18.70
CA GLY A 401 3.60 -28.60 -17.88
C GLY A 401 2.50 -29.07 -16.92
N LEU A 402 1.59 -29.94 -17.36
CA LEU A 402 0.57 -30.54 -16.49
C LEU A 402 1.18 -31.43 -15.40
N VAL A 403 2.14 -32.28 -15.76
CA VAL A 403 2.82 -33.15 -14.79
C VAL A 403 3.61 -32.31 -13.79
N GLN A 404 4.30 -31.25 -14.23
CA GLN A 404 5.00 -30.32 -13.36
C GLN A 404 4.04 -29.60 -12.41
N ALA A 405 2.90 -29.13 -12.90
CA ALA A 405 1.88 -28.49 -12.08
C ALA A 405 1.34 -29.45 -11.01
N VAL A 406 1.03 -30.70 -11.37
CA VAL A 406 0.59 -31.72 -10.41
C VAL A 406 1.70 -32.08 -9.43
N ALA A 407 2.94 -32.24 -9.90
CA ALA A 407 4.10 -32.51 -9.04
C ALA A 407 4.34 -31.41 -8.00
N SER A 408 3.98 -30.16 -8.30
CA SER A 408 4.09 -29.04 -7.34
C SER A 408 3.28 -29.23 -6.05
N LEU A 409 2.26 -30.09 -6.07
CA LEU A 409 1.47 -30.44 -4.89
C LEU A 409 2.30 -31.13 -3.79
N THR A 410 3.47 -31.67 -4.15
CA THR A 410 4.34 -32.43 -3.24
C THR A 410 5.56 -31.68 -2.66
N GLY A 411 5.68 -30.35 -2.79
CA GLY A 411 6.76 -29.58 -2.15
C GLY A 411 6.24 -28.32 -1.46
N ARG A 412 6.43 -28.07 -0.14
CA ARG A 412 7.69 -27.99 0.64
C ARG A 412 7.51 -28.48 2.10
N THR A 413 6.40 -29.15 2.40
CA THR A 413 5.97 -29.51 3.77
C THR A 413 6.39 -30.90 4.23
N ASP A 414 6.84 -31.78 3.34
CA ASP A 414 7.18 -33.17 3.70
C ASP A 414 8.70 -33.43 3.71
N ASN A 415 9.43 -32.65 4.51
CA ASN A 415 10.65 -33.15 5.16
C ASN A 415 10.33 -34.02 6.39
N ALA A 416 9.08 -34.48 6.51
CA ALA A 416 8.67 -35.46 7.49
C ALA A 416 9.00 -36.88 6.99
N ILE A 417 10.17 -37.34 7.43
CA ILE A 417 10.45 -38.74 7.80
C ILE A 417 10.56 -39.74 6.62
N ASN A 418 11.81 -40.11 6.35
CA ASN A 418 12.27 -41.36 5.76
C ASN A 418 11.23 -42.50 5.70
N GLY A 419 10.92 -42.98 4.48
CA GLY A 419 10.65 -44.40 4.27
C GLY A 419 9.32 -44.83 3.64
N VAL A 420 8.88 -44.27 2.51
CA VAL A 420 7.87 -44.93 1.65
C VAL A 420 8.21 -44.75 0.15
N GLY A 421 9.40 -45.19 -0.26
CA GLY A 421 9.72 -45.42 -1.67
C GLY A 421 9.19 -46.78 -2.12
N GLY A 422 7.87 -46.92 -2.24
CA GLY A 422 7.23 -48.13 -2.75
C GLY A 422 6.68 -47.90 -4.16
N THR A 423 6.73 -48.93 -5.02
CA THR A 423 6.00 -48.92 -6.29
C THR A 423 4.51 -48.72 -6.01
N PRO A 424 3.80 -47.87 -6.78
CA PRO A 424 2.37 -47.71 -6.61
C PRO A 424 1.67 -49.03 -6.91
N THR A 425 0.64 -49.36 -6.13
CA THR A 425 -0.17 -50.56 -6.39
C THR A 425 -1.01 -50.38 -7.65
N ASP A 426 -1.29 -51.47 -8.37
CA ASP A 426 -2.09 -51.41 -9.61
C ASP A 426 -3.48 -50.80 -9.37
N ALA A 427 -4.03 -50.93 -8.17
CA ALA A 427 -5.27 -50.29 -7.75
C ALA A 427 -5.13 -48.76 -7.62
N GLU A 428 -4.07 -48.27 -6.96
CA GLU A 428 -3.78 -46.82 -6.87
C GLU A 428 -3.57 -46.20 -8.26
N VAL A 429 -2.94 -46.94 -9.19
CA VAL A 429 -2.73 -46.48 -10.58
C VAL A 429 -4.05 -46.46 -11.36
N ALA A 430 -4.93 -47.45 -11.16
CA ALA A 430 -6.26 -47.47 -11.78
C ALA A 430 -7.13 -46.30 -11.30
N ASP A 431 -7.17 -46.06 -9.99
CA ASP A 431 -7.91 -44.95 -9.37
C ASP A 431 -7.37 -43.59 -9.83
N LEU A 432 -6.04 -43.46 -9.97
CA LEU A 432 -5.41 -42.26 -10.49
C LEU A 432 -5.85 -41.98 -11.95
N LYS A 433 -5.80 -43.00 -12.82
CA LYS A 433 -6.25 -42.87 -14.21
C LYS A 433 -7.73 -42.51 -14.32
N GLU A 434 -8.56 -43.04 -13.41
CA GLU A 434 -9.98 -42.69 -13.37
C GLU A 434 -10.20 -41.22 -12.97
N PHE A 435 -9.37 -40.69 -12.06
CA PHE A 435 -9.55 -39.34 -11.51
C PHE A 435 -8.95 -38.23 -12.37
N ILE A 436 -7.70 -38.38 -12.84
CA ILE A 436 -6.98 -37.33 -13.60
C ILE A 436 -6.85 -37.62 -15.10
N GLY A 437 -7.31 -38.79 -15.57
CA GLY A 437 -7.25 -39.20 -16.97
C GLY A 437 -6.06 -40.12 -17.30
N PRO A 438 -6.18 -40.95 -18.36
CA PRO A 438 -5.17 -41.95 -18.72
C PRO A 438 -3.80 -41.38 -19.05
N ILE A 439 -3.71 -40.25 -19.78
CA ILE A 439 -2.42 -39.73 -20.29
C ILE A 439 -1.56 -39.17 -19.14
N VAL A 440 -2.13 -38.25 -18.36
CA VAL A 440 -1.43 -37.64 -17.22
C VAL A 440 -1.22 -38.68 -16.11
N GLY A 441 -2.21 -39.55 -15.88
CA GLY A 441 -2.12 -40.65 -14.91
C GLY A 441 -1.02 -41.65 -15.21
N GLU A 442 -0.81 -42.03 -16.47
CA GLU A 442 0.29 -42.90 -16.89
C GLU A 442 1.65 -42.24 -16.71
N ARG A 443 1.77 -40.94 -17.03
CA ARG A 443 3.03 -40.19 -16.88
C ARG A 443 3.40 -39.94 -15.42
N ILE A 444 2.41 -39.81 -14.53
CA ILE A 444 2.65 -39.71 -13.08
C ILE A 444 2.98 -41.09 -12.50
N ALA A 445 2.29 -42.16 -12.93
CA ALA A 445 2.60 -43.52 -12.47
C ALA A 445 4.05 -43.94 -12.84
N SER A 446 4.53 -43.55 -14.02
CA SER A 446 5.92 -43.81 -14.45
C SER A 446 6.98 -43.02 -13.67
N SER A 447 6.61 -41.92 -12.98
CA SER A 447 7.51 -41.17 -12.10
C SER A 447 7.80 -41.87 -10.76
N HIS A 448 7.07 -42.96 -10.44
CA HIS A 448 7.20 -43.77 -9.23
C HIS A 448 7.14 -43.00 -7.89
N ASN A 449 6.58 -41.79 -7.89
CA ASN A 449 6.42 -40.99 -6.68
C ASN A 449 5.08 -41.31 -5.99
N ARG A 450 5.09 -42.29 -5.08
CA ARG A 450 3.88 -42.72 -4.36
C ARG A 450 3.27 -41.62 -3.48
N SER A 451 4.09 -40.70 -2.93
CA SER A 451 3.59 -39.57 -2.15
C SER A 451 2.68 -38.67 -2.99
N LEU A 452 3.10 -38.35 -4.22
CA LEU A 452 2.31 -37.57 -5.16
C LEU A 452 0.98 -38.23 -5.52
N ILE A 453 1.01 -39.54 -5.77
CA ILE A 453 -0.21 -40.30 -6.08
C ILE A 453 -1.20 -40.24 -4.92
N ARG A 454 -0.71 -40.39 -3.68
CA ARG A 454 -1.55 -40.26 -2.48
C ARG A 454 -2.10 -38.85 -2.32
N THR A 455 -1.30 -37.80 -2.47
CA THR A 455 -1.78 -36.41 -2.38
C THR A 455 -2.86 -36.10 -3.42
N VAL A 456 -2.72 -36.63 -4.65
CA VAL A 456 -3.72 -36.48 -5.70
C VAL A 456 -5.00 -37.26 -5.39
N LEU A 457 -4.90 -38.47 -4.85
CA LEU A 457 -6.05 -39.27 -4.43
C LEU A 457 -6.75 -38.68 -3.18
N ASP A 458 -6.01 -38.10 -2.24
CA ASP A 458 -6.56 -37.40 -1.08
C ASP A 458 -7.33 -36.14 -1.51
N ALA A 459 -6.88 -35.47 -2.59
CA ALA A 459 -7.61 -34.34 -3.16
C ALA A 459 -8.98 -34.72 -3.76
N ARG A 460 -9.23 -36.01 -4.02
CA ARG A 460 -10.56 -36.54 -4.40
C ARG A 460 -11.58 -36.43 -3.26
N GLN A 461 -11.14 -36.46 -2.00
CA GLN A 461 -12.01 -36.50 -0.82
C GLN A 461 -12.44 -35.11 -0.32
N LEU A 462 -11.86 -34.04 -0.86
CA LEU A 462 -12.27 -32.66 -0.58
C LEU A 462 -13.40 -32.28 -1.52
N GLU A 463 -14.64 -32.50 -1.08
CA GLU A 463 -15.86 -31.93 -1.70
C GLU A 463 -15.84 -30.39 -1.66
#